data_AF-A0A2N8P4F6-F1
#
_entry.id   AF-A0A2N8P4F6-F1
#
_cell.length_a   1.000
_cell.length_b   1.000
_cell.length_c   1.000
_cell.angle_alpha   90.00
_cell.angle_beta   90.00
_cell.angle_gamma   90.00
#
_symmetry.space_group_name_H-M   'P 1'
#
loop_
_entity.id
_entity.type
_entity.pdbx_description
1 polymer ?
#
loop_
_entity_poly.entity_id
_entity_poly.type
_entity_poly.pdbx_seq_one_letter_code
_entity_poly.pdbx_strand_id
1 'polypeptide(L)'
;MSTRLGADRRCSGAPLRAVGHRDARFALRVLSPLGDVDPEGDLATVRKVHAEVLAAVEPWRLGRNVNFLLGEQQGRADAAEVARSTHGAAARARLADLKAAHDPENVFCFHPYEG
;
A
#
# COMPACT_ATOMS: atom_id res chain seq x y z
N MET A 1 17.14 -23.61 -38.38
CA MET A 1 17.55 -23.65 -36.96
C MET A 1 16.67 -22.65 -36.22
N SER A 2 15.72 -23.16 -35.42
CA SER A 2 14.61 -22.41 -34.83
C SER A 2 14.89 -22.24 -33.33
N THR A 3 14.92 -21.01 -32.85
CA THR A 3 14.93 -20.73 -31.41
C THR A 3 13.75 -19.83 -31.10
N ARG A 4 12.63 -20.45 -30.73
CA ARG A 4 11.50 -19.76 -30.11
C ARG A 4 11.90 -19.46 -28.66
N LEU A 5 12.16 -18.19 -28.36
CA LEU A 5 12.22 -17.71 -26.98
C LEU A 5 10.77 -17.61 -26.49
N GLY A 6 10.37 -18.54 -25.63
CA GLY A 6 9.06 -18.54 -24.99
C GLY A 6 8.90 -17.32 -24.10
N ALA A 7 8.07 -16.36 -24.52
CA ALA A 7 7.56 -15.33 -23.63
C ALA A 7 6.62 -16.01 -22.62
N ASP A 8 7.02 -16.00 -21.35
CA ASP A 8 6.11 -16.26 -20.22
C ASP A 8 5.06 -15.14 -20.20
N ARG A 9 3.96 -15.38 -20.92
CA ARG A 9 2.73 -14.62 -20.80
C ARG A 9 2.20 -14.78 -19.38
N ARG A 10 2.65 -13.93 -18.46
CA ARG A 10 1.90 -13.67 -17.24
C ARG A 10 0.53 -13.12 -17.66
N CYS A 11 -0.51 -13.91 -17.42
CA CYS A 11 -1.89 -13.68 -17.87
C CYS A 11 -2.34 -12.22 -17.72
N SER A 12 -2.46 -11.51 -18.84
CA SER A 12 -3.04 -10.17 -18.93
C SER A 12 -4.58 -10.15 -18.82
N GLY A 13 -5.17 -11.16 -18.19
CA GLY A 13 -6.62 -11.41 -18.21
C GLY A 13 -7.24 -11.73 -16.85
N ALA A 14 -6.50 -11.60 -15.75
CA ALA A 14 -7.11 -11.69 -14.44
C ALA A 14 -8.08 -10.49 -14.27
N PRO A 15 -9.34 -10.71 -13.82
CA PRO A 15 -10.26 -9.60 -13.57
C PRO A 15 -9.59 -8.61 -12.63
N LEU A 16 -9.74 -7.30 -12.87
CA LEU A 16 -9.21 -6.26 -11.99
C LEU A 16 -9.68 -6.54 -10.55
N ARG A 17 -8.75 -6.97 -9.70
CA ARG A 17 -9.04 -7.33 -8.31
C ARG A 17 -8.71 -6.14 -7.42
N ALA A 18 -9.47 -5.99 -6.34
CA ALA A 18 -9.20 -4.98 -5.33
C ALA A 18 -7.83 -5.22 -4.65
N VAL A 19 -7.39 -6.46 -4.49
CA VAL A 19 -6.08 -6.76 -3.88
C VAL A 19 -4.96 -6.57 -4.91
N GLY A 20 -4.13 -5.54 -4.70
CA GLY A 20 -2.93 -5.27 -5.49
C GLY A 20 -1.75 -6.20 -5.19
N HIS A 21 -0.66 -6.04 -5.96
CA HIS A 21 0.67 -6.60 -5.68
C HIS A 21 0.76 -8.12 -5.53
N ARG A 22 -0.11 -8.86 -6.24
CA ARG A 22 -0.13 -10.34 -6.25
C ARG A 22 1.16 -10.99 -6.78
N ASP A 23 1.93 -10.24 -7.55
CA ASP A 23 3.24 -10.70 -8.06
C ASP A 23 4.35 -10.65 -6.98
N ALA A 24 4.06 -10.06 -5.81
CA ALA A 24 4.98 -10.06 -4.68
C ALA A 24 5.16 -11.48 -4.14
N ARG A 25 6.43 -11.92 -4.07
CA ARG A 25 6.82 -13.20 -3.45
C ARG A 25 6.90 -13.12 -1.92
N PHE A 26 7.09 -11.91 -1.39
CA PHE A 26 7.31 -11.65 0.03
C PHE A 26 6.46 -10.47 0.49
N ALA A 27 6.08 -10.49 1.76
CA ALA A 27 5.43 -9.38 2.42
C ALA A 27 6.23 -9.00 3.67
N LEU A 28 6.73 -7.77 3.72
CA LEU A 28 7.46 -7.23 4.86
C LEU A 28 6.49 -6.48 5.77
N ARG A 29 6.52 -6.80 7.06
CA ARG A 29 5.80 -6.08 8.11
C ARG A 29 6.78 -5.75 9.22
N VAL A 30 6.87 -4.48 9.58
CA VAL A 30 7.72 -4.00 10.67
C VAL A 30 6.83 -3.58 11.82
N LEU A 31 7.06 -4.17 13.00
CA LEU A 31 6.34 -3.86 14.22
C LEU A 31 7.37 -3.58 15.31
N SER A 32 7.13 -2.52 16.07
CA SER A 32 7.94 -2.17 17.23
C SER A 32 7.01 -1.98 18.41
N PRO A 33 7.27 -2.63 19.56
CA PRO A 33 6.53 -2.34 20.78
C PRO A 33 6.85 -0.91 21.24
N LEU A 34 5.86 -0.24 21.82
CA LEU A 34 6.05 1.02 22.53
C LEU A 34 6.15 0.72 24.03
N GLY A 35 6.98 1.45 24.75
CA GLY A 35 7.10 1.35 26.19
C GLY A 35 5.96 2.08 26.92
N ASP A 36 5.81 1.77 28.20
CA ASP A 36 4.75 2.36 29.05
C ASP A 36 5.17 3.71 29.68
N VAL A 37 6.46 4.08 29.58
CA VAL A 37 7.04 5.23 30.29
C VAL A 37 6.95 6.52 29.46
N ASP A 38 7.28 6.45 28.18
CA ASP A 38 7.19 7.58 27.23
C ASP A 38 6.74 7.08 25.84
N PRO A 39 5.45 6.73 25.69
CA PRO A 39 4.95 6.16 24.44
C PRO A 39 5.05 7.12 23.25
N GLU A 40 5.05 8.45 23.48
CA GLU A 40 5.14 9.44 22.39
C GLU A 40 6.59 9.62 21.91
N GLY A 41 7.55 9.68 22.83
CA GLY A 41 8.98 9.66 22.50
C GLY A 41 9.39 8.37 21.80
N ASP A 42 8.86 7.23 22.25
CA ASP A 42 9.04 5.93 21.60
C ASP A 42 8.42 5.94 20.19
N LEU A 43 7.23 6.52 20.02
CA LEU A 43 6.56 6.60 18.72
C LEU A 43 7.37 7.40 17.70
N ALA A 44 7.95 8.53 18.09
CA ALA A 44 8.82 9.31 17.21
C ALA A 44 10.07 8.51 16.78
N THR A 45 10.69 7.80 17.72
CA THR A 45 11.86 6.94 17.48
C THR A 45 11.50 5.78 16.55
N VAL A 46 10.41 5.08 16.84
CA VAL A 46 9.90 3.96 16.03
C VAL A 46 9.58 4.41 14.61
N ARG A 47 8.94 5.57 14.43
CA ARG A 47 8.64 6.11 13.09
C ARG A 47 9.91 6.35 12.29
N LYS A 48 10.98 6.88 12.91
CA LYS A 48 12.27 7.09 12.25
C LYS A 48 12.90 5.77 11.83
N VAL A 49 12.97 4.78 12.73
CA VAL A 49 13.53 3.45 12.43
C VAL A 49 12.73 2.75 11.32
N HIS A 50 11.40 2.83 11.37
CA HIS A 50 10.55 2.26 10.33
C HIS A 50 10.80 2.92 8.97
N ALA A 51 10.98 4.25 8.93
CA ALA A 51 11.33 4.96 7.70
C ALA A 51 12.68 4.50 7.13
N GLU A 52 13.70 4.31 7.98
CA GLU A 52 15.01 3.80 7.56
C GLU A 52 14.94 2.37 6.99
N VAL A 53 14.20 1.47 7.67
CA VAL A 53 14.00 0.09 7.19
C VAL A 53 13.23 0.06 5.86
N LEU A 54 12.18 0.88 5.73
CA LEU A 54 11.38 0.94 4.51
C LEU A 54 12.18 1.55 3.34
N ALA A 55 13.02 2.56 3.60
CA ALA A 55 13.90 3.15 2.60
C ALA A 55 14.92 2.12 2.08
N ALA A 56 15.46 1.26 2.96
CA ALA A 56 16.41 0.23 2.58
C ALA A 56 15.81 -0.82 1.61
N VAL A 57 14.49 -1.05 1.67
CA VAL A 57 13.81 -2.04 0.81
C VAL A 57 13.09 -1.44 -0.40
N GLU A 58 13.09 -0.10 -0.54
CA GLU A 58 12.40 0.62 -1.60
C GLU A 58 12.70 0.08 -3.01
N PRO A 59 13.96 -0.28 -3.38
CA PRO A 59 14.25 -0.79 -4.73
C PRO A 59 13.53 -2.10 -5.11
N TRP A 60 13.08 -2.88 -4.12
CA TRP A 60 12.36 -4.14 -4.32
C TRP A 60 10.85 -4.01 -4.05
N ARG A 61 10.37 -2.81 -3.69
CA ARG A 61 8.99 -2.57 -3.30
C ARG A 61 8.09 -2.54 -4.53
N LEU A 62 7.15 -3.47 -4.61
CA LEU A 62 6.07 -3.44 -5.62
C LEU A 62 4.92 -2.51 -5.20
N GLY A 63 4.70 -2.37 -3.88
CA GLY A 63 3.76 -1.43 -3.28
C GLY A 63 3.42 -1.82 -1.86
N ARG A 64 2.29 -1.32 -1.35
CA ARG A 64 1.87 -1.53 0.05
C ARG A 64 0.60 -2.37 0.14
N ASN A 65 0.49 -3.16 1.21
CA ASN A 65 -0.75 -3.86 1.53
C ASN A 65 -1.60 -3.00 2.47
N VAL A 66 -2.86 -2.74 2.10
CA VAL A 66 -3.79 -1.93 2.90
C VAL A 66 -3.95 -2.46 4.33
N ASN A 67 -3.90 -3.78 4.53
CA ASN A 67 -4.05 -4.40 5.86
C ASN A 67 -2.84 -4.17 6.77
N PHE A 68 -1.71 -3.66 6.25
CA PHE A 68 -0.51 -3.37 7.02
C PHE A 68 -0.30 -1.87 7.28
N LEU A 69 -1.23 -1.02 6.84
CA LEU A 69 -1.26 0.39 7.21
C LEU A 69 -1.79 0.52 8.63
N LEU A 70 -0.89 0.40 9.60
CA LEU A 70 -1.21 0.49 11.03
C LEU A 70 -1.02 1.93 11.53
N GLY A 71 -1.95 2.36 12.37
CA GLY A 71 -1.92 3.66 13.04
C GLY A 71 -2.39 4.81 12.16
N GLU A 72 -2.35 6.01 12.73
CA GLU A 72 -2.82 7.22 12.06
C GLU A 72 -1.94 7.56 10.85
N GLN A 73 -2.58 7.67 9.68
CA GLN A 73 -1.95 8.19 8.47
C GLN A 73 -2.36 9.64 8.19
N GLN A 74 -3.40 10.16 8.86
CA GLN A 74 -3.83 11.54 8.71
C GLN A 74 -2.70 12.47 9.17
N GLY A 75 -2.46 13.54 8.41
CA GLY A 75 -1.39 14.51 8.70
C GLY A 75 0.03 14.02 8.37
N ARG A 76 0.23 12.79 7.87
CA ARG A 76 1.54 12.38 7.34
C ARG A 76 1.79 13.00 5.97
N ALA A 77 3.01 13.50 5.76
CA ALA A 77 3.41 14.10 4.49
C ALA A 77 3.35 13.11 3.30
N ASP A 78 3.48 11.81 3.56
CA ASP A 78 3.46 10.75 2.54
C ASP A 78 2.08 10.09 2.35
N ALA A 79 1.04 10.50 3.10
CA ALA A 79 -0.25 9.81 3.13
C ALA A 79 -0.86 9.58 1.73
N ALA A 80 -0.81 10.59 0.85
CA ALA A 80 -1.32 10.49 -0.51
C ALA A 80 -0.49 9.56 -1.42
N GLU A 81 0.83 9.43 -1.18
CA GLU A 81 1.66 8.46 -1.90
C GLU A 81 1.38 7.04 -1.42
N VAL A 82 1.30 6.86 -0.09
CA VAL A 82 0.91 5.60 0.55
C VAL A 82 -0.43 5.12 -0.01
N ALA A 83 -1.43 5.99 -0.08
CA ALA A 83 -2.72 5.74 -0.70
C ALA A 83 -2.61 5.12 -2.09
N ARG A 84 -1.90 5.81 -2.98
CA ARG A 84 -1.74 5.41 -4.37
C ARG A 84 -0.95 4.12 -4.51
N SER A 85 -0.06 3.82 -3.56
CA SER A 85 0.76 2.61 -3.57
C SER A 85 0.00 1.34 -3.14
N THR A 86 -1.23 1.44 -2.62
CA THR A 86 -2.01 0.27 -2.14
C THR A 86 -2.62 -0.55 -3.27
N HIS A 87 -3.04 0.11 -4.35
CA HIS A 87 -3.70 -0.49 -5.49
C HIS A 87 -2.97 -0.10 -6.78
N GLY A 88 -2.90 -1.02 -7.73
CA GLY A 88 -2.45 -0.67 -9.09
C GLY A 88 -3.38 0.38 -9.72
N ALA A 89 -2.84 1.22 -10.62
CA ALA A 89 -3.57 2.36 -11.19
C ALA A 89 -4.95 1.99 -11.78
N ALA A 90 -5.03 0.87 -12.51
CA ALA A 90 -6.29 0.39 -13.11
C ALA A 90 -7.30 -0.10 -12.06
N ALA A 91 -6.84 -0.76 -10.99
CA ALA A 91 -7.72 -1.16 -9.89
C ALA A 91 -8.23 0.06 -9.11
N ARG A 92 -7.37 1.07 -8.91
CA ARG A 92 -7.73 2.33 -8.26
C ARG A 92 -8.82 3.09 -9.04
N ALA A 93 -8.68 3.21 -10.35
CA ALA A 93 -9.70 3.85 -11.20
C ALA A 93 -11.05 3.16 -11.05
N ARG A 94 -11.08 1.83 -11.17
CA ARG A 94 -12.31 1.04 -11.00
C ARG A 94 -12.92 1.19 -9.59
N LEU A 95 -12.09 1.22 -8.55
CA LEU A 95 -12.57 1.42 -7.18
C LEU A 95 -13.16 2.82 -6.98
N ALA A 96 -12.58 3.85 -7.63
CA ALA A 96 -13.15 5.20 -7.63
C ALA A 96 -14.51 5.24 -8.32
N ASP A 97 -14.66 4.59 -9.48
CA ASP A 97 -15.94 4.49 -10.19
C ASP A 97 -17.01 3.79 -9.33
N LEU A 98 -16.63 2.69 -8.67
CA LEU A 98 -17.53 1.97 -7.76
C LEU A 98 -17.90 2.81 -6.54
N LYS A 99 -16.95 3.58 -5.99
CA LYS A 99 -17.22 4.48 -4.86
C LYS A 99 -18.18 5.59 -5.27
N ALA A 100 -18.01 6.20 -6.45
CA ALA A 100 -18.95 7.20 -6.95
C ALA A 100 -20.36 6.64 -7.19
N ALA A 101 -20.47 5.37 -7.61
CA ALA A 101 -21.75 4.72 -7.85
C ALA A 101 -22.50 4.32 -6.55
N HIS A 102 -21.77 3.96 -5.50
CA HIS A 102 -22.35 3.35 -4.28
C HIS A 102 -22.25 4.21 -3.02
N ASP A 103 -21.32 5.16 -2.97
CA ASP A 103 -21.05 6.07 -1.85
C ASP A 103 -20.64 7.46 -2.39
N PRO A 104 -21.52 8.14 -3.15
CA PRO A 104 -21.21 9.44 -3.76
C PRO A 104 -20.92 10.54 -2.73
N GLU A 105 -21.57 10.47 -1.57
CA GLU A 105 -21.39 11.41 -0.45
C GLU A 105 -20.16 11.09 0.40
N ASN A 106 -19.40 10.03 0.05
CA ASN A 106 -18.19 9.61 0.76
C ASN A 106 -18.42 9.40 2.27
N VAL A 107 -19.57 8.84 2.66
CA VAL A 107 -19.93 8.58 4.06
C VAL A 107 -18.95 7.59 4.69
N PHE A 108 -18.41 6.66 3.90
CA PHE A 108 -17.39 5.71 4.33
C PHE A 108 -15.98 6.25 4.03
N CYS A 109 -15.54 7.24 4.79
CA CYS A 109 -14.23 7.91 4.67
C CYS A 109 -13.21 7.55 5.77
N PHE A 110 -13.33 6.37 6.37
CA PHE A 110 -12.42 5.89 7.42
C PHE A 110 -10.97 5.62 6.96
N HIS A 111 -10.70 5.84 5.68
CA HIS A 111 -9.38 5.71 5.10
C HIS A 111 -8.88 7.12 4.78
N PRO A 112 -7.58 7.39 4.99
CA PRO A 112 -7.02 8.74 4.97
C PRO A 112 -6.74 9.15 3.52
N TYR A 113 -7.81 9.35 2.76
CA TYR A 113 -7.77 9.84 1.39
C TYR A 113 -8.69 11.05 1.33
N GLU A 114 -8.22 12.19 1.84
CA GLU A 114 -8.77 13.45 1.36
C GLU A 114 -8.40 13.62 -0.12
N GLY A 115 -9.35 14.18 -0.88
CA GLY A 115 -9.42 14.19 -2.35
C GLY A 115 -8.20 14.74 -3.07
#